data_AF-A0A9E6EIW8-F1
#
_entry.id   AF-A0A9E6EIW8-F1
#
_cell.length_a   1.000
_cell.length_b   1.000
_cell.length_c   1.000
_cell.angle_alpha   90.00
_cell.angle_beta   90.00
_cell.angle_gamma   90.00
#
_symmetry.space_group_name_H-M   'P 1'
#
loop_
_entity.id
_entity.type
_entity.pdbx_description
1 polymer ?
#
loop_
_entity_poly.entity_id
_entity_poly.type
_entity_poly.pdbx_seq_one_letter_code
_entity_poly.pdbx_strand_id
1 'polypeptide(L)'
;MCAAPLLPLEDALRILAAAFPPPGTPEIRADRDDPALDLSSMDGAALRSRDLAAPRRVLGTLFAGDDPAAFRVEPGTCVRIMTGAALPPGADAVVPVEEADKIYAAHRTNDIHMKIVRYAANIIELCEEGLDI
;
A
#
# COMPACT_ATOMS: atom_id res chain seq x y z
N MET A 1 28.75 5.95 9.04
CA MET A 1 28.03 7.00 8.29
C MET A 1 27.88 8.20 9.22
N CYS A 2 28.60 9.28 8.94
CA CYS A 2 28.59 10.48 9.78
C CYS A 2 27.29 11.24 9.49
N ALA A 3 26.40 11.39 10.46
CA ALA A 3 25.20 12.20 10.28
C ALA A 3 25.64 13.64 10.01
N ALA A 4 25.17 14.23 8.91
CA ALA A 4 25.35 15.66 8.68
C ALA A 4 24.78 16.42 9.90
N PRO A 5 25.47 17.44 10.40
CA PRO A 5 24.96 18.21 11.54
C PRO A 5 23.62 18.82 11.17
N LEU A 6 22.64 18.70 12.07
CA LEU A 6 21.33 19.32 11.90
C LEU A 6 21.52 20.85 11.78
N LEU A 7 20.82 21.45 10.81
CA LEU A 7 20.84 22.89 10.62
C LEU A 7 20.12 23.59 11.79
N PRO A 8 20.60 24.77 12.26
CA PRO A 8 19.82 25.60 13.17
C PRO A 8 18.43 25.92 12.59
N LEU A 9 17.42 25.97 13.44
CA LEU A 9 16.02 26.16 13.01
C LEU A 9 15.85 27.43 12.17
N GLU A 10 16.49 28.52 12.57
CA GLU A 10 16.42 29.81 11.89
C GLU A 10 16.98 29.75 10.47
N ASP A 11 18.05 28.96 10.27
CA ASP A 11 18.65 28.79 8.96
C ASP A 11 17.80 27.86 8.08
N ALA A 12 17.20 26.81 8.67
CA ALA A 12 16.28 25.92 7.94
C ALA A 12 15.02 26.67 7.49
N LEU A 13 14.44 27.50 8.36
CA LEU A 13 13.29 28.34 8.04
C LEU A 13 13.63 29.39 6.97
N ARG A 14 14.84 29.98 7.02
CA ARG A 14 15.28 30.93 5.97
C ARG A 14 15.40 30.25 4.61
N ILE A 15 15.94 29.03 4.55
CA ILE A 15 16.05 28.25 3.30
C ILE A 15 14.67 27.90 2.76
N LEU A 16 13.76 27.40 3.60
CA LEU A 16 12.39 27.08 3.18
C LEU A 16 11.63 28.32 2.73
N ALA A 17 11.73 29.43 3.47
CA ALA A 17 11.08 30.69 3.12
C ALA A 17 11.61 31.28 1.80
N ALA A 18 12.90 31.11 1.50
CA ALA A 18 13.49 31.52 0.22
C ALA A 18 13.07 30.61 -0.95
N ALA A 19 12.67 29.37 -0.68
CA ALA A 19 12.14 28.44 -1.68
C ALA A 19 10.68 28.73 -2.03
N PHE A 20 9.93 29.43 -1.16
CA PHE A 20 8.60 29.91 -1.50
C PHE A 20 8.71 31.13 -2.41
N PRO A 21 8.03 31.11 -3.57
CA PRO A 21 8.15 32.22 -4.49
C PRO A 21 7.42 33.47 -3.94
N PRO A 22 7.92 34.68 -4.26
CA PRO A 22 7.31 35.92 -3.79
C PRO A 22 5.88 36.08 -4.33
N PRO A 23 5.02 36.88 -3.66
CA PRO A 23 3.67 37.17 -4.14
C PRO A 23 3.70 37.67 -5.60
N GLY A 24 2.91 37.05 -6.48
CA GLY A 24 2.82 37.40 -7.91
C GLY A 24 3.63 36.51 -8.86
N THR A 25 4.27 35.44 -8.37
CA THR A 25 4.82 34.41 -9.25
C THR A 25 3.75 33.60 -9.98
N PRO A 26 4.06 33.08 -11.18
CA PRO A 26 3.15 32.23 -11.95
C PRO A 26 2.75 30.99 -11.14
N GLU A 27 1.56 30.48 -11.46
CA GLU A 27 0.98 29.28 -10.86
C GLU A 27 2.00 28.13 -10.75
N ILE A 28 2.18 27.59 -9.55
CA ILE A 28 3.01 26.41 -9.31
C ILE A 28 2.21 25.19 -9.77
N ARG A 29 2.74 24.45 -10.74
CA ARG A 29 2.16 23.22 -11.25
C ARG A 29 3.04 22.04 -10.88
N ALA A 30 2.41 20.92 -10.49
CA ALA A 30 3.13 19.68 -10.27
C ALA A 30 3.78 19.21 -11.58
N ASP A 31 5.01 18.71 -11.48
CA ASP A 31 5.75 18.13 -12.61
C ASP A 31 5.42 16.65 -12.83
N ARG A 32 4.81 16.01 -11.83
CA ARG A 32 4.37 14.62 -11.83
C ARG A 32 3.23 14.39 -10.85
N ASP A 33 2.55 13.27 -11.00
CA ASP A 33 1.56 12.81 -10.04
C ASP A 33 2.23 12.44 -8.71
N ASP A 34 1.51 12.73 -7.62
CA ASP A 34 1.88 12.35 -6.27
C ASP A 34 0.63 11.79 -5.57
N PRO A 35 0.58 10.47 -5.30
CA PRO A 35 1.63 9.48 -5.55
C PRO A 35 1.77 9.10 -7.03
N ALA A 36 3.00 8.76 -7.45
CA ALA A 36 3.30 8.33 -8.83
C ALA A 36 2.91 6.87 -9.13
N LEU A 37 2.53 6.12 -8.11
CA LEU A 37 2.12 4.71 -8.15
C LEU A 37 0.94 4.52 -7.20
N ASP A 38 0.18 3.45 -7.39
CA ASP A 38 -0.84 3.05 -6.43
C ASP A 38 -0.16 2.56 -5.14
N LEU A 39 -0.23 3.39 -4.09
CA LEU A 39 0.35 3.09 -2.79
C LEU A 39 -0.74 2.66 -1.82
N SER A 40 -0.41 1.72 -0.94
CA SER A 40 -1.32 1.34 0.14
C SER A 40 -1.41 2.47 1.17
N SER A 41 -2.64 2.93 1.44
CA SER A 41 -2.94 3.91 2.49
C SER A 41 -2.94 3.32 3.91
N MET A 42 -2.82 2.00 4.01
CA MET A 42 -3.01 1.23 5.24
C MET A 42 -2.13 -0.03 5.28
N ASP A 43 -2.03 -0.64 6.45
CA ASP A 43 -1.43 -1.97 6.60
C ASP A 43 -2.49 -3.05 6.35
N GLY A 44 -2.16 -4.07 5.57
CA GLY A 44 -3.16 -5.04 5.16
C GLY A 44 -2.66 -6.16 4.24
N ALA A 45 -3.58 -6.65 3.41
CA ALA A 45 -3.33 -7.67 2.41
C ALA A 45 -3.71 -7.17 1.02
N ALA A 46 -2.73 -7.06 0.12
CA ALA A 46 -2.95 -6.84 -1.30
C ALA A 46 -3.40 -8.14 -1.96
N LEU A 47 -4.53 -8.10 -2.66
CA LEU A 47 -5.20 -9.27 -3.21
C LEU A 47 -6.00 -8.93 -4.48
N ARG A 48 -6.61 -9.98 -5.04
CA ARG A 48 -7.58 -9.86 -6.15
C ARG A 48 -8.99 -9.81 -5.60
N SER A 49 -9.68 -8.69 -5.75
CA SER A 49 -11.08 -8.45 -5.40
C SER A 49 -12.01 -9.56 -5.91
N ARG A 50 -11.83 -9.96 -7.17
CA ARG A 50 -12.62 -11.01 -7.84
C ARG A 50 -12.44 -12.43 -7.30
N ASP A 51 -11.43 -12.64 -6.47
CA ASP A 51 -11.11 -13.98 -6.00
C ASP A 51 -11.94 -14.33 -4.75
N LEU A 52 -12.84 -15.29 -4.94
CA LEU A 52 -13.76 -15.77 -3.91
C LEU A 52 -13.13 -16.82 -3.00
N ALA A 53 -11.89 -17.27 -3.30
CA ALA A 53 -11.22 -18.27 -2.51
C ALA A 53 -10.73 -17.70 -1.18
N ALA A 54 -11.21 -18.28 -0.08
CA ALA A 54 -10.65 -18.14 1.24
C ALA A 54 -10.41 -19.55 1.84
N PRO A 55 -9.31 -19.79 2.56
CA PRO A 55 -8.22 -18.85 2.87
C PRO A 55 -7.20 -18.70 1.74
N ARG A 56 -6.49 -17.55 1.70
CA ARG A 56 -5.48 -17.23 0.68
C ARG A 56 -4.07 -17.48 1.21
N ARG A 57 -3.17 -17.96 0.37
CA ARG A 57 -1.75 -18.13 0.72
C ARG A 57 -1.00 -16.80 0.66
N VAL A 58 -0.31 -16.44 1.74
CA VAL A 58 0.52 -15.23 1.80
C VAL A 58 1.88 -15.50 1.15
N LEU A 59 2.21 -14.76 0.09
CA LEU A 59 3.46 -14.93 -0.66
C LEU A 59 4.66 -14.28 0.03
N GLY A 60 4.43 -13.23 0.81
CA GLY A 60 5.47 -12.44 1.42
C GLY A 60 4.95 -11.15 2.05
N THR A 61 5.85 -10.19 2.22
CA THR A 61 5.53 -8.85 2.75
C THR A 61 6.23 -7.79 1.91
N LEU A 62 5.51 -6.71 1.58
CA LEU A 62 6.04 -5.52 0.92
C LEU A 62 6.02 -4.33 1.88
N PHE A 63 7.15 -3.63 1.95
CA PHE A 63 7.35 -2.38 2.68
C PHE A 63 7.46 -1.20 1.72
N ALA A 64 7.32 0.02 2.25
CA ALA A 64 7.51 1.23 1.46
C ALA A 64 8.92 1.28 0.86
N GLY A 65 9.00 1.50 -0.45
CA GLY A 65 10.25 1.52 -1.21
C GLY A 65 10.76 0.16 -1.71
N ASP A 66 10.11 -0.95 -1.34
CA ASP A 66 10.40 -2.25 -1.96
C ASP A 66 9.98 -2.28 -3.43
N ASP A 67 10.57 -3.20 -4.20
CA ASP A 67 10.13 -3.48 -5.57
C ASP A 67 8.72 -4.09 -5.57
N PRO A 68 7.69 -3.42 -6.15
CA PRO A 68 6.35 -3.98 -6.21
C PRO A 68 6.29 -5.30 -6.98
N ALA A 69 7.23 -5.54 -7.91
CA ALA A 69 7.32 -6.77 -8.69
C ALA A 69 7.97 -7.95 -7.95
N ALA A 70 8.42 -7.76 -6.70
CA ALA A 70 9.00 -8.85 -5.89
C ALA A 70 8.00 -10.02 -5.69
N PHE A 71 6.70 -9.72 -5.74
CA PHE A 71 5.63 -10.72 -5.70
C PHE A 71 4.57 -10.40 -6.76
N ARG A 72 3.92 -11.43 -7.29
CA ARG A 72 2.74 -11.30 -8.18
C ARG A 72 1.56 -12.00 -7.54
N VAL A 73 0.44 -11.29 -7.42
CA VAL A 73 -0.79 -11.85 -6.85
C VAL A 73 -1.52 -12.67 -7.91
N GLU A 74 -1.59 -13.97 -7.65
CA GLU A 74 -2.31 -14.98 -8.44
C GLU A 74 -3.60 -15.43 -7.71
N PRO A 75 -4.55 -16.12 -8.38
CA PRO A 75 -5.73 -16.64 -7.70
C PRO A 75 -5.35 -17.50 -6.48
N GLY A 76 -6.07 -17.34 -5.37
CA GLY A 76 -5.83 -18.03 -4.10
C GLY A 76 -4.63 -17.50 -3.31
N THR A 77 -4.00 -16.40 -3.74
CA THR A 77 -2.83 -15.81 -3.06
C THR A 77 -3.09 -14.36 -2.63
N CYS A 78 -2.25 -13.87 -1.73
CA CYS A 78 -2.17 -12.46 -1.36
C CYS A 78 -0.75 -12.10 -0.90
N VAL A 79 -0.48 -10.80 -0.79
CA VAL A 79 0.78 -10.27 -0.25
C VAL A 79 0.45 -9.37 0.93
N ARG A 80 1.17 -9.51 2.05
CA ARG A 80 1.04 -8.56 3.15
C ARG A 80 1.65 -7.23 2.70
N ILE A 81 0.92 -6.14 2.78
CA ILE A 81 1.35 -4.83 2.32
C ILE A 81 1.32 -3.85 3.49
N MET A 82 2.34 -3.01 3.60
CA MET A 82 2.42 -1.97 4.62
C MET A 82 2.09 -0.60 4.01
N THR A 83 1.75 0.35 4.87
CA THR A 83 1.47 1.73 4.49
C THR A 83 2.62 2.33 3.67
N GLY A 84 2.29 2.92 2.53
CA GLY A 84 3.25 3.51 1.59
C GLY A 84 3.95 2.52 0.65
N ALA A 85 3.69 1.22 0.75
CA ALA A 85 4.17 0.25 -0.22
C ALA A 85 3.32 0.28 -1.50
N ALA A 86 3.97 0.12 -2.65
CA ALA A 86 3.29 0.07 -3.95
C ALA A 86 2.53 -1.26 -4.13
N LEU A 87 1.39 -1.21 -4.81
CA LEU A 87 0.59 -2.41 -5.09
C LEU A 87 1.38 -3.39 -5.98
N PRO A 88 1.44 -4.69 -5.62
CA PRO A 88 2.10 -5.69 -6.45
C PRO A 88 1.27 -6.00 -7.70
N PRO A 89 1.92 -6.42 -8.80
CA PRO A 89 1.24 -6.86 -10.01
C PRO A 89 0.17 -7.92 -9.73
N GLY A 90 -1.02 -7.71 -10.30
CA GLY A 90 -2.14 -8.63 -10.17
C GLY A 90 -3.02 -8.38 -8.94
N ALA A 91 -2.61 -7.53 -7.99
CA ALA A 91 -3.52 -7.02 -6.97
C ALA A 91 -4.36 -5.87 -7.53
N ASP A 92 -5.63 -5.81 -7.14
CA ASP A 92 -6.56 -4.70 -7.45
C ASP A 92 -7.32 -4.22 -6.21
N ALA A 93 -7.01 -4.77 -5.02
CA ALA A 93 -7.60 -4.35 -3.75
C ALA A 93 -6.63 -4.56 -2.58
N VAL A 94 -6.78 -3.73 -1.55
CA VAL A 94 -6.13 -3.90 -0.24
C VAL A 94 -7.21 -4.07 0.83
N VAL A 95 -7.11 -5.14 1.61
CA VAL A 95 -7.97 -5.35 2.79
C VAL A 95 -7.19 -4.97 4.04
N PRO A 96 -7.73 -4.09 4.92
CA PRO A 96 -7.07 -3.71 6.17
C PRO A 96 -6.74 -4.92 7.05
N VAL A 97 -5.67 -4.85 7.83
CA VAL A 97 -5.29 -5.93 8.75
C VAL A 97 -6.36 -6.21 9.80
N GLU A 98 -7.15 -5.21 10.19
CA GLU A 98 -8.28 -5.32 11.12
C GLU A 98 -9.42 -6.20 10.57
N GLU A 99 -9.45 -6.39 9.26
CA GLU A 99 -10.47 -7.14 8.53
C GLU A 99 -9.98 -8.54 8.11
N ALA A 100 -8.74 -8.90 8.46
CA ALA A 100 -8.08 -10.13 8.05
C ALA A 100 -7.50 -10.91 9.25
N ASP A 101 -7.93 -12.16 9.40
CA ASP A 101 -7.36 -13.09 10.36
C ASP A 101 -6.21 -13.89 9.73
N LYS A 102 -5.10 -14.01 10.47
CA LYS A 102 -4.00 -14.92 10.10
C LYS A 102 -4.37 -16.35 10.50
N ILE A 103 -4.33 -17.25 9.53
CA ILE A 103 -4.49 -18.69 9.74
C ILE A 103 -3.14 -19.36 9.53
N TYR A 104 -2.65 -20.03 10.56
CA TYR A 104 -1.50 -20.92 10.45
C TYR A 104 -1.98 -22.29 9.98
N ALA A 105 -1.46 -22.79 8.85
CA ALA A 105 -1.78 -24.14 8.40
C ALA A 105 -1.21 -25.17 9.39
N ALA A 106 -2.06 -26.07 9.89
CA ALA A 106 -1.77 -26.94 11.05
C ALA A 106 -0.67 -28.00 10.83
N HIS A 107 -0.05 -28.09 9.65
CA HIS A 107 0.85 -29.19 9.29
C HIS A 107 2.11 -28.73 8.55
N ARG A 108 3.18 -28.44 9.30
CA ARG A 108 4.61 -28.51 8.90
C ARG A 108 5.12 -27.72 7.68
N THR A 109 4.29 -26.97 6.97
CA THR A 109 4.74 -25.93 6.04
C THR A 109 4.70 -24.58 6.75
N ASN A 110 5.73 -23.75 6.61
CA ASN A 110 5.76 -22.35 7.07
C ASN A 110 4.77 -21.44 6.30
N ASP A 111 3.71 -22.02 5.72
CA ASP A 111 2.76 -21.34 4.85
C ASP A 111 1.72 -20.62 5.69
N ILE A 112 1.88 -19.30 5.77
CA ILE A 112 0.92 -18.40 6.40
C ILE A 112 -0.24 -18.19 5.41
N HIS A 113 -1.46 -18.37 5.90
CA HIS A 113 -2.66 -18.02 5.15
C HIS A 113 -3.37 -16.84 5.81
N MET A 114 -4.12 -16.08 5.01
CA MET A 114 -5.02 -15.04 5.51
C MET A 114 -6.46 -15.36 5.12
N LYS A 115 -7.37 -15.16 6.07
CA LYS A 115 -8.80 -15.25 5.87
C LYS A 115 -9.41 -13.87 6.11
N ILE A 116 -10.12 -13.37 5.11
CA ILE A 116 -10.90 -12.13 5.23
C ILE A 116 -12.14 -12.44 6.07
N VAL A 117 -12.39 -11.64 7.10
CA VAL A 117 -13.38 -11.93 8.13
C VAL A 117 -14.71 -11.22 7.86
N ARG A 118 -14.68 -9.95 7.44
CA ARG A 118 -15.87 -9.10 7.34
C ARG A 118 -16.16 -8.58 5.92
N TYR A 119 -15.15 -8.13 5.16
CA TYR A 119 -15.33 -7.64 3.77
C TYR A 119 -15.88 -8.63 2.72
N ALA A 120 -16.00 -9.93 3.03
CA ALA A 120 -16.62 -10.89 2.10
C ALA A 120 -18.09 -10.58 1.78
N ALA A 121 -18.77 -9.74 2.57
CA ALA A 121 -20.12 -9.26 2.28
C ALA A 121 -20.16 -8.08 1.31
N ASN A 122 -19.16 -7.18 1.28
CA ASN A 122 -19.28 -5.89 0.60
C ASN A 122 -18.49 -5.77 -0.72
N ILE A 123 -17.51 -6.64 -1.00
CA ILE A 123 -16.75 -6.56 -2.27
C ILE A 123 -17.62 -6.94 -3.48
N ILE A 124 -18.64 -7.79 -3.29
CA ILE A 124 -19.60 -8.13 -4.35
C ILE A 124 -20.57 -6.96 -4.61
N GLU A 125 -21.08 -6.31 -3.56
CA GLU A 125 -21.99 -5.15 -3.70
C GLU A 125 -21.29 -3.92 -4.30
N LEU A 126 -20.04 -3.63 -3.93
CA LEU A 126 -19.31 -2.46 -4.45
C LEU A 126 -18.87 -2.61 -5.92
N CYS A 127 -18.62 -3.83 -6.41
CA CYS A 127 -18.38 -4.08 -7.83
C CYS A 127 -19.66 -3.97 -8.68
N GLU A 128 -20.84 -4.28 -8.12
CA GLU A 128 -22.13 -4.11 -8.81
C GLU A 128 -22.58 -2.64 -8.88
N GLU A 129 -22.12 -1.79 -7.96
CA GLU A 129 -22.45 -0.36 -7.92
C GLU A 129 -21.56 0.54 -8.80
N GLY A 130 -20.57 -0.01 -9.51
CA GLY A 130 -19.78 0.73 -10.52
C GLY A 130 -18.93 1.86 -9.95
N LEU A 131 -18.52 1.77 -8.68
CA LEU A 131 -17.57 2.68 -8.07
C LEU A 131 -16.15 2.16 -8.31
N ASP A 132 -15.37 2.92 -9.08
CA ASP A 132 -13.93 2.67 -9.27
C ASP A 132 -13.23 2.81 -7.90
N ILE A 133 -12.74 1.68 -7.38
CA ILE A 133 -11.85 1.60 -6.21
C ILE A 133 -10.40 1.74 -6.61
#